data_AF-A0A7J2RAR7-F1
#
_entry.id   AF-A0A7J2RAR7-F1
#
_cell.length_a   1.000
_cell.length_b   1.000
_cell.length_c   1.000
_cell.angle_alpha   90.00
_cell.angle_beta   90.00
_cell.angle_gamma   90.00
#
_symmetry.space_group_name_H-M   'P 1'
#
loop_
_entity.id
_entity.type
_entity.pdbx_description
1 polymer ?
#
loop_
_entity_poly.entity_id
_entity_poly.type
_entity_poly.pdbx_seq_one_letter_code
_entity_poly.pdbx_strand_id
1 'polypeptide(L)'
;MTELEKILEIGKKRSKILLNYKKYLKKIVPIIETNLKDANIYLFGSALEDNIVASSDIDIIIEGEVPKNHMRRAEIIANVEEQTHLPLYHPFQFHILTKEELIKWKSIYKIKPKKIN
;
A
#
# COMPACT_ATOMS: atom_id res chain seq x y z
N MET A 1 12.14 28.87 8.02
CA MET A 1 11.02 27.93 8.17
C MET A 1 11.21 27.15 9.46
N THR A 2 10.25 27.23 10.37
CA THR A 2 10.23 26.53 11.65
C THR A 2 10.01 25.02 11.46
N GLU A 3 10.23 24.23 12.51
CA GLU A 3 9.95 22.78 12.46
C GLU A 3 8.46 22.50 12.24
N LEU A 4 7.58 23.28 12.87
CA LEU A 4 6.13 23.17 12.69
C LEU A 4 5.71 23.40 11.24
N GLU A 5 6.29 24.41 10.59
CA GLU A 5 6.02 24.71 9.18
C GLU A 5 6.44 23.54 8.27
N LYS A 6 7.59 22.90 8.54
CA LYS A 6 8.05 21.71 7.81
C LYS A 6 7.09 20.53 7.95
N ILE A 7 6.64 20.24 9.17
CA ILE A 7 5.68 19.16 9.44
C ILE A 7 4.37 19.40 8.69
N LEU A 8 3.86 20.64 8.73
CA LEU A 8 2.64 21.01 8.02
C LEU A 8 2.80 20.88 6.50
N GLU A 9 3.96 21.23 5.96
CA GLU A 9 4.27 21.08 4.53
C GLU A 9 4.27 19.60 4.11
N ILE A 10 4.93 18.74 4.88
CA ILE A 10 4.95 17.28 4.66
C ILE A 10 3.52 16.72 4.71
N GLY A 11 2.74 17.10 5.72
CA GLY A 11 1.34 16.68 5.84
C GLY A 11 0.50 17.08 4.62
N LYS A 12 0.66 18.31 4.13
CA LYS A 12 0.00 18.78 2.89
C LYS A 12 0.43 17.97 1.67
N LYS A 13 1.72 17.64 1.54
CA LYS A 13 2.23 16.81 0.43
C LYS A 13 1.69 15.39 0.49
N ARG A 14 1.70 14.76 1.67
CA ARG A 14 1.11 13.43 1.91
C ARG A 14 -0.39 13.41 1.57
N SER A 15 -1.15 14.41 2.05
CA SER A 15 -2.59 14.51 1.77
C SER A 15 -2.90 14.62 0.27
N LYS A 16 -2.06 15.35 -0.50
CA LYS A 16 -2.19 15.40 -1.97
C LYS A 16 -2.01 14.03 -2.62
N ILE A 17 -1.08 13.21 -2.12
CA ILE A 17 -0.91 11.83 -2.61
C ILE A 17 -2.13 11.00 -2.25
N LEU A 18 -2.58 11.09 -1.00
CA LEU A 18 -3.74 10.37 -0.48
C LEU A 18 -4.99 10.63 -1.31
N LEU A 19 -5.33 11.90 -1.58
CA LEU A 19 -6.50 12.26 -2.39
C LEU A 19 -6.40 11.79 -3.86
N ASN A 20 -5.18 11.59 -4.36
CA ASN A 20 -4.91 11.17 -5.73
C ASN A 20 -4.43 9.72 -5.83
N TYR A 21 -4.65 8.90 -4.79
CA TYR A 21 -4.03 7.57 -4.67
C TYR A 21 -4.25 6.69 -5.91
N LYS A 22 -5.43 6.76 -6.55
CA LYS A 22 -5.77 6.01 -7.77
C LYS A 22 -4.77 6.25 -8.91
N LYS A 23 -4.21 7.46 -9.02
CA LYS A 23 -3.17 7.78 -10.02
C LYS A 23 -1.83 7.10 -9.70
N TYR A 24 -1.50 7.00 -8.42
CA TYR A 24 -0.29 6.32 -7.97
C TYR A 24 -0.43 4.80 -8.08
N LEU A 25 -1.60 4.23 -7.76
CA LEU A 25 -1.87 2.80 -7.93
C LEU A 25 -1.62 2.33 -9.37
N LYS A 26 -1.98 3.13 -10.39
CA LYS A 26 -1.69 2.82 -11.80
C LYS A 26 -0.19 2.69 -12.12
N LYS A 27 0.68 3.27 -11.30
CA LYS A 27 2.14 3.15 -11.42
C LYS A 27 2.70 2.04 -10.53
N ILE A 28 2.12 1.86 -9.35
CA ILE A 28 2.58 0.91 -8.33
C ILE A 28 2.24 -0.53 -8.75
N VAL A 29 1.02 -0.78 -9.22
CA VAL A 29 0.53 -2.13 -9.57
C VAL A 29 1.45 -2.84 -10.57
N PRO A 30 1.83 -2.24 -11.72
CA PRO A 30 2.74 -2.91 -12.67
C PRO A 30 4.13 -3.24 -12.09
N ILE A 31 4.63 -2.40 -11.18
CA ILE A 31 5.93 -2.64 -10.53
C ILE A 31 5.83 -3.80 -9.55
N ILE A 32 4.73 -3.92 -8.80
CA ILE A 32 4.49 -5.08 -7.94
C ILE A 32 4.47 -6.35 -8.78
N GLU A 33 3.72 -6.37 -9.89
CA GLU A 33 3.61 -7.55 -10.77
C GLU A 33 4.94 -7.96 -11.41
N THR A 34 5.84 -7.00 -11.63
CA THR A 34 7.20 -7.28 -12.13
C THR A 34 8.08 -7.92 -11.06
N ASN A 35 7.91 -7.54 -9.78
CA ASN A 35 8.70 -8.07 -8.66
C ASN A 35 8.13 -9.38 -8.10
N LEU A 36 6.81 -9.60 -8.24
CA LEU A 36 6.09 -10.77 -7.77
C LEU A 36 5.16 -11.27 -8.88
N LYS A 37 5.62 -12.30 -9.59
CA LYS A 37 4.87 -12.93 -10.67
C LYS A 37 3.56 -13.52 -10.13
N ASP A 38 2.49 -13.36 -10.92
CA ASP A 38 1.15 -13.90 -10.64
C ASP A 38 0.51 -13.39 -9.33
N ALA A 39 0.98 -12.24 -8.82
CA ALA A 39 0.41 -11.60 -7.64
C ALA A 39 -1.00 -11.06 -7.89
N ASN A 40 -1.92 -11.33 -6.98
CA ASN A 40 -3.22 -10.68 -6.91
C ASN A 40 -3.13 -9.47 -5.98
N ILE A 41 -3.52 -8.30 -6.48
CA ILE A 41 -3.41 -7.05 -5.74
C ILE A 41 -4.80 -6.57 -5.36
N TYR A 42 -4.98 -6.23 -4.09
CA TYR A 42 -6.25 -5.77 -3.56
C TYR A 42 -6.10 -4.46 -2.78
N LEU A 43 -7.12 -3.62 -2.86
CA LEU A 43 -7.31 -2.48 -1.97
C LEU A 43 -8.22 -2.90 -0.81
N PHE A 44 -8.00 -2.40 0.40
CA PHE A 44 -8.95 -2.52 1.50
C PHE A 44 -8.90 -1.31 2.43
N GLY A 45 -9.63 -1.38 3.55
CA GLY A 45 -9.66 -0.33 4.55
C GLY A 45 -10.42 0.92 4.13
N SER A 46 -10.08 2.05 4.76
CA SER A 46 -10.83 3.31 4.65
C SER A 46 -10.95 3.84 3.21
N ALA A 47 -10.01 3.47 2.33
CA ALA A 47 -10.02 3.85 0.92
C ALA A 47 -11.14 3.20 0.10
N LEU A 48 -11.68 2.06 0.55
CA LEU A 48 -12.87 1.42 -0.05
C LEU A 48 -14.18 1.84 0.61
N GLU A 49 -14.14 2.27 1.87
CA GLU A 49 -15.33 2.63 2.65
C GLU A 49 -15.73 4.10 2.45
N ASP A 50 -15.07 4.82 1.53
CA ASP A 50 -15.23 6.26 1.29
C ASP A 50 -15.05 7.13 2.56
N ASN A 51 -14.29 6.61 3.53
CA ASN A 51 -14.06 7.21 4.86
C ASN A 51 -12.60 7.66 5.06
N ILE A 52 -11.95 8.16 3.99
CA ILE A 52 -10.56 8.62 4.05
C ILE A 52 -10.47 9.95 4.82
N VAL A 53 -9.66 9.98 5.89
CA VAL A 53 -9.28 11.20 6.62
C VAL A 53 -7.80 11.53 6.37
N ALA A 54 -7.35 12.73 6.78
CA ALA A 54 -5.98 13.18 6.48
C ALA A 54 -4.87 12.25 7.00
N SER A 55 -5.13 11.52 8.08
CA SER A 55 -4.23 10.54 8.68
C SER A 55 -4.43 9.10 8.16
N SER A 56 -5.37 8.86 7.25
CA SER A 56 -5.59 7.52 6.66
C SER A 56 -4.41 7.09 5.81
N ASP A 57 -4.18 5.79 5.76
CA ASP A 57 -3.34 5.10 4.79
C ASP A 57 -4.16 4.52 3.63
N ILE A 58 -3.47 4.11 2.57
CA ILE A 58 -4.00 3.36 1.44
C ILE A 58 -3.48 1.94 1.57
N ASP A 59 -4.33 1.07 2.13
CA ASP A 59 -3.95 -0.31 2.45
C ASP A 59 -4.03 -1.23 1.22
N ILE A 60 -2.88 -1.77 0.82
CA ILE A 60 -2.72 -2.63 -0.35
C ILE A 60 -2.32 -4.02 0.11
N ILE A 61 -3.11 -5.03 -0.25
CA ILE A 61 -2.73 -6.43 -0.11
C ILE A 61 -2.12 -6.92 -1.41
N ILE A 62 -0.96 -7.54 -1.31
CA ILE A 62 -0.27 -8.25 -2.39
C ILE A 62 -0.29 -9.72 -2.01
N GLU A 63 -1.15 -10.50 -2.66
CA GLU A 63 -1.28 -11.93 -2.41
C GLU A 63 -0.61 -12.73 -3.52
N GLY A 64 0.20 -13.72 -3.16
CA GLY A 64 0.85 -14.60 -4.12
C GLY A 64 1.80 -15.59 -3.47
N GLU A 65 2.69 -16.17 -4.28
CA GLU A 65 3.79 -16.99 -3.78
C GLU A 65 4.89 -16.08 -3.20
N VAL A 66 4.87 -15.90 -1.88
CA VAL A 66 5.70 -14.91 -1.19
C VAL A 66 6.66 -15.57 -0.20
N PRO A 67 7.85 -14.97 0.06
CA PRO A 67 8.79 -15.52 1.03
C PRO A 67 8.17 -15.67 2.42
N LYS A 68 8.50 -16.74 3.16
CA LYS A 68 8.10 -16.86 4.58
C LYS A 68 8.85 -15.87 5.49
N ASN A 69 10.03 -15.44 5.07
CA ASN A 69 10.88 -14.54 5.84
C ASN A 69 10.40 -13.07 5.70
N HIS A 70 10.16 -12.40 6.83
CA HIS A 70 9.68 -11.02 6.86
C HIS A 70 10.67 -10.00 6.28
N MET A 71 11.99 -10.19 6.45
CA MET A 71 13.01 -9.31 5.85
C MET A 71 12.96 -9.35 4.32
N ARG A 72 12.83 -10.55 3.73
CA ARG A 72 12.66 -10.68 2.27
C ARG A 72 11.38 -10.01 1.77
N ARG A 73 10.28 -10.07 2.54
CA ARG A 73 9.06 -9.31 2.20
C ARG A 73 9.31 -7.80 2.26
N ALA A 74 10.04 -7.31 3.26
CA ALA A 74 10.39 -5.90 3.37
C ALA A 74 11.30 -5.43 2.22
N GLU A 75 12.27 -6.25 1.80
CA GLU A 75 13.12 -5.97 0.63
C GLU A 75 12.30 -5.82 -0.66
N ILE A 76 11.28 -6.67 -0.86
CA ILE A 76 10.36 -6.55 -2.01
C ILE A 76 9.61 -5.21 -1.96
N ILE A 77 9.10 -4.82 -0.79
CA ILE A 77 8.38 -3.54 -0.62
C ILE A 77 9.33 -2.37 -0.90
N ALA A 78 10.54 -2.38 -0.34
CA ALA A 78 11.54 -1.35 -0.56
C ALA A 78 11.89 -1.22 -2.06
N ASN A 79 12.05 -2.34 -2.78
CA ASN A 79 12.29 -2.33 -4.21
C ASN A 79 11.12 -1.72 -5.00
N VAL A 80 9.87 -1.99 -4.59
CA VAL A 80 8.69 -1.37 -5.20
C VAL A 80 8.67 0.13 -4.93
N GLU A 81 8.92 0.57 -3.70
CA GLU A 81 8.96 1.98 -3.30
C GLU A 81 10.05 2.75 -4.07
N GLU A 82 11.25 2.16 -4.21
CA GLU A 82 12.36 2.73 -4.97
C GLU A 82 12.02 2.86 -6.46
N GLN A 83 11.56 1.80 -7.10
CA GLN A 83 11.21 1.80 -8.53
C GLN A 83 10.05 2.75 -8.84
N THR A 84 9.10 2.90 -7.92
CA THR A 84 7.96 3.83 -8.07
C THR A 84 8.30 5.26 -7.68
N HIS A 85 9.51 5.50 -7.15
CA HIS A 85 9.97 6.80 -6.65
C HIS A 85 8.98 7.42 -5.66
N LEU A 86 8.41 6.59 -4.78
CA LEU A 86 7.49 7.07 -3.78
C LEU A 86 8.26 7.93 -2.76
N PRO A 87 7.74 9.11 -2.38
CA PRO A 87 8.39 9.93 -1.36
C PRO A 87 8.23 9.27 0.01
N LEU A 88 9.20 9.44 0.90
CA LEU A 88 9.21 8.85 2.26
C LEU A 88 7.95 9.12 3.11
N TYR A 89 7.18 10.15 2.78
CA TYR A 89 5.93 10.50 3.46
C TYR A 89 4.67 9.95 2.76
N HIS A 90 4.79 9.00 1.84
CA HIS A 90 3.66 8.45 1.11
C HIS A 90 2.66 7.75 2.06
N PRO A 91 1.37 7.71 1.69
CA PRO A 91 0.32 7.09 2.49
C PRO A 91 0.10 5.60 2.18
N PHE A 92 0.90 4.98 1.31
CA PHE A 92 0.68 3.57 0.93
C PHE A 92 1.22 2.62 2.00
N GLN A 93 0.39 1.66 2.40
CA GLN A 93 0.78 0.57 3.29
C GLN A 93 0.66 -0.75 2.55
N PHE A 94 1.76 -1.48 2.42
CA PHE A 94 1.84 -2.73 1.66
C PHE A 94 1.81 -3.94 2.59
N HIS A 95 0.90 -4.87 2.32
CA HIS A 95 0.75 -6.13 3.03
C HIS A 95 0.97 -7.30 2.08
N ILE A 96 2.14 -7.91 2.16
CA ILE A 96 2.46 -9.12 1.39
C ILE A 96 1.93 -10.34 2.15
N LEU A 97 1.03 -11.10 1.53
CA LEU A 97 0.36 -12.25 2.14
C LEU A 97 0.42 -13.49 1.25
N THR A 98 0.48 -14.68 1.86
CA THR A 98 0.10 -15.91 1.16
C THR A 98 -1.42 -16.01 1.05
N LYS A 99 -1.90 -16.93 0.21
CA LYS A 99 -3.33 -17.24 0.09
C LYS A 99 -3.95 -17.64 1.43
N GLU A 100 -3.27 -18.46 2.23
CA GLU A 100 -3.73 -18.90 3.55
C GLU A 100 -3.81 -17.73 4.54
N GLU A 101 -2.80 -16.85 4.52
CA GLU A 101 -2.77 -15.65 5.36
C GLU A 101 -3.94 -14.72 5.01
N LEU A 102 -4.23 -14.52 3.71
CA LEU A 102 -5.37 -13.72 3.28
C LEU A 102 -6.72 -14.33 3.71
N ILE A 103 -6.89 -15.65 3.62
CA ILE A 103 -8.09 -16.35 4.11
C ILE A 103 -8.25 -16.13 5.62
N LYS A 104 -7.16 -16.26 6.38
CA LYS A 104 -7.15 -16.02 7.83
C LYS A 104 -7.53 -14.58 8.14
N TRP A 105 -6.98 -13.60 7.41
CA TRP A 105 -7.32 -12.18 7.59
C TRP A 105 -8.80 -11.90 7.33
N LYS A 106 -9.35 -12.43 6.22
CA LYS A 106 -10.79 -12.34 5.92
C LYS A 106 -11.64 -12.95 7.03
N SER A 107 -11.19 -14.04 7.65
CA SER A 107 -11.92 -14.71 8.73
C SER A 107 -11.88 -13.94 10.05
N ILE A 108 -10.70 -13.44 10.45
CA ILE A 108 -10.50 -12.77 11.74
C ILE A 108 -10.99 -11.33 11.70
N TYR A 109 -10.52 -10.56 10.72
CA TYR A 109 -10.77 -9.11 10.64
C TYR A 109 -12.01 -8.76 9.81
N LYS A 110 -12.66 -9.76 9.21
CA LYS A 110 -13.86 -9.59 8.36
C LYS A 110 -13.67 -8.58 7.22
N ILE A 111 -12.43 -8.41 6.76
CA ILE A 111 -12.11 -7.52 5.64
C ILE A 111 -12.74 -8.00 4.34
N LYS A 112 -13.13 -7.03 3.49
CA LYS A 112 -13.67 -7.27 2.15
C LYS A 112 -12.80 -6.57 1.10
N PRO A 113 -11.57 -7.08 0.87
CA PRO A 113 -10.63 -6.46 -0.07
C PRO A 113 -11.17 -6.55 -1.51
N LYS A 114 -10.98 -5.48 -2.29
CA LYS A 114 -11.38 -5.38 -3.69
C LYS A 114 -10.16 -5.53 -4.58
N LYS A 115 -10.19 -6.46 -5.53
CA LYS A 115 -9.09 -6.68 -6.49
C LYS A 115 -8.94 -5.44 -7.39
N ILE A 116 -7.70 -5.02 -7.66
CA ILE A 116 -7.39 -3.78 -8.41
C ILE A 116 -6.38 -3.96 -9.57
N ASN A 117 -5.90 -5.18 -9.81
CA ASN A 117 -5.18 -5.55 -11.03
C ASN A 117 -6.03 -6.45 -11.94
#